data_AF-A0A4R1WEU1-F1
#
_entry.id   AF-A0A4R1WEU1-F1
#
_cell.length_a   1.000
_cell.length_b   1.000
_cell.length_c   1.000
_cell.angle_alpha   90.00
_cell.angle_beta   90.00
_cell.angle_gamma   90.00
#
_symmetry.space_group_name_H-M   'P 1'
#
loop_
_entity.id
_entity.type
_entity.pdbx_description
1 polymer ?
#
loop_
_entity_poly.entity_id
_entity_poly.type
_entity_poly.pdbx_seq_one_letter_code
_entity_poly.pdbx_strand_id
1 'polypeptide(L)'
;MNIQELSALLQSKGVPADAYSIGSDSNESYCLLLEQGSWHVYYSERGNRNEERVYTSEADACQALLDMLLRDRTVQSYMRDN
;
A
#
# COMPACT_ATOMS: atom_id res chain seq x y z
N MET A 1 4.58 11.30 -7.04
CA MET A 1 4.20 9.95 -7.46
C MET A 1 2.68 9.90 -7.58
N ASN A 2 2.13 9.22 -8.57
CA ASN A 2 0.71 8.91 -8.67
C ASN A 2 0.47 7.40 -8.55
N ILE A 3 -0.78 6.96 -8.55
CA ILE A 3 -1.16 5.54 -8.45
C ILE A 3 -0.56 4.68 -9.57
N GLN A 4 -0.47 5.21 -10.79
CA GLN A 4 0.07 4.47 -11.93
C GLN A 4 1.59 4.27 -11.78
N GLU A 5 2.31 5.32 -11.40
CA GLU A 5 3.75 5.29 -11.10
C GLU A 5 4.04 4.35 -9.92
N LEU A 6 3.22 4.40 -8.86
CA LEU A 6 3.33 3.49 -7.72
C LEU A 6 3.15 2.04 -8.16
N SER A 7 2.09 1.74 -8.93
CA SER A 7 1.80 0.38 -9.38
C SER A 7 2.94 -0.20 -10.23
N ALA A 8 3.47 0.60 -11.15
CA ALA A 8 4.62 0.21 -11.97
C ALA A 8 5.88 -0.01 -11.10
N LEU A 9 6.11 0.85 -10.11
CA LEU A 9 7.24 0.73 -9.20
C LEU A 9 7.14 -0.53 -8.33
N LEU A 10 5.97 -0.82 -7.76
CA LEU A 10 5.75 -2.01 -6.94
C LEU A 10 5.98 -3.29 -7.75
N GLN A 11 5.45 -3.34 -8.98
CA GLN A 11 5.70 -4.44 -9.92
C GLN A 11 7.19 -4.58 -10.26
N SER A 12 7.88 -3.48 -10.56
CA SER A 12 9.32 -3.51 -10.88
C SER A 12 10.20 -3.99 -9.72
N LYS A 13 9.72 -3.83 -8.48
CA LYS A 13 10.40 -4.28 -7.25
C LYS A 13 10.06 -5.72 -6.88
N GLY A 14 9.17 -6.40 -7.61
CA GLY A 14 8.72 -7.73 -7.27
C GLY A 14 7.86 -7.78 -6.00
N VAL A 15 7.16 -6.68 -5.68
CA VAL A 15 6.20 -6.68 -4.57
C VAL A 15 5.06 -7.65 -4.92
N PRO A 16 4.71 -8.60 -4.04
CA PRO A 16 3.57 -9.47 -4.24
C PRO A 16 2.27 -8.66 -4.43
N ALA A 17 1.47 -9.00 -5.43
CA ALA A 17 0.24 -8.26 -5.76
C ALA A 17 -0.86 -8.41 -4.70
N ASP A 18 -0.78 -9.44 -3.86
CA ASP A 18 -1.66 -9.67 -2.71
C ASP A 18 -1.24 -8.87 -1.47
N ALA A 19 -0.01 -8.37 -1.40
CA ALA A 19 0.47 -7.56 -0.29
C ALA A 19 -0.13 -6.15 -0.25
N TYR A 20 -0.75 -5.67 -1.34
CA TYR A 20 -1.31 -4.33 -1.42
C TYR A 20 -2.63 -4.28 -2.20
N SER A 21 -3.45 -3.27 -1.90
CA SER A 21 -4.69 -2.98 -2.62
C SER A 21 -4.81 -1.47 -2.87
N ILE A 22 -5.14 -1.08 -4.10
CA ILE A 22 -5.29 0.34 -4.46
C ILE A 22 -6.72 0.55 -4.96
N GLY A 23 -7.45 1.47 -4.31
CA GLY A 23 -8.83 1.82 -4.65
C GLY A 23 -9.89 0.92 -4.00
N SER A 24 -9.49 -0.09 -3.24
CA SER A 24 -10.40 -0.96 -2.49
C SER A 24 -9.79 -1.41 -1.17
N ASP A 25 -10.64 -1.75 -0.20
CA ASP A 25 -10.22 -2.51 0.97
C ASP A 25 -10.00 -3.98 0.59
N SER A 26 -8.91 -4.57 1.09
CA SER A 26 -8.64 -5.99 0.95
C SER A 26 -7.93 -6.53 2.19
N ASN A 27 -8.40 -7.67 2.70
CA ASN A 27 -7.86 -8.27 3.91
C ASN A 27 -6.39 -8.70 3.75
N GLU A 28 -5.62 -8.61 4.83
CA GLU A 28 -4.18 -8.96 4.91
C GLU A 28 -3.32 -8.23 3.87
N SER A 29 -3.69 -6.99 3.55
CA SER A 29 -2.99 -6.17 2.56
C SER A 29 -2.86 -4.71 2.98
N TYR A 30 -1.82 -4.05 2.48
CA TYR A 30 -1.66 -2.60 2.61
C TYR A 30 -2.56 -1.89 1.58
N CYS A 31 -3.57 -1.20 2.08
CA CYS A 31 -4.58 -0.53 1.28
C CYS A 31 -4.27 0.97 1.09
N LEU A 32 -4.55 1.48 -0.11
CA LEU A 32 -4.62 2.90 -0.41
C LEU A 32 -6.00 3.22 -0.99
N LEU A 33 -6.77 4.07 -0.30
CA LEU A 33 -8.16 4.33 -0.62
C LEU A 33 -8.47 5.83 -0.58
N LEU A 34 -9.24 6.34 -1.55
CA LEU A 34 -9.74 7.71 -1.54
C LEU A 34 -11.14 7.73 -0.93
N GLU A 35 -11.27 8.28 0.27
CA GLU A 35 -12.55 8.41 0.98
C GLU A 35 -12.80 9.87 1.33
N GLN A 36 -13.99 10.39 0.97
CA GLN A 36 -14.43 11.74 1.32
C GLN A 36 -13.42 12.86 0.95
N GLY A 37 -12.64 12.66 -0.12
CA GLY A 37 -11.64 13.62 -0.60
C GLY A 37 -10.29 13.56 0.11
N SER A 38 -10.07 12.58 0.98
CA SER A 38 -8.77 12.30 1.61
C SER A 38 -8.28 10.89 1.25
N TRP A 39 -6.97 10.73 1.17
CA TRP A 39 -6.32 9.46 0.90
C TRP A 39 -5.98 8.76 2.21
N HIS A 40 -6.50 7.56 2.37
CA HIS A 40 -6.26 6.68 3.51
C HIS A 40 -5.26 5.61 3.11
N VAL A 41 -4.22 5.45 3.91
CA VAL A 41 -3.22 4.39 3.76
C VAL A 41 -3.15 3.62 5.07
N TYR A 42 -3.39 2.31 5.01
CA TYR A 42 -3.48 1.47 6.19
C TYR A 42 -3.21 0.00 5.85
N TYR A 43 -2.91 -0.81 6.85
CA TYR A 43 -2.91 -2.26 6.73
C TYR A 43 -4.27 -2.83 7.16
N SER A 44 -4.96 -3.54 6.28
CA SER A 44 -6.25 -4.15 6.62
C SER A 44 -6.02 -5.54 7.20
N GLU A 45 -6.47 -5.77 8.44
CA GLU A 45 -6.38 -7.06 9.12
C GLU A 45 -7.71 -7.41 9.76
N ARG A 46 -8.37 -8.43 9.22
CA ARG A 46 -9.66 -8.94 9.70
C ARG A 46 -10.73 -7.84 9.79
N GLY A 47 -10.72 -6.93 8.81
CA GLY A 47 -11.61 -5.78 8.73
C GLY A 47 -11.20 -4.58 9.60
N ASN A 48 -10.09 -4.67 10.34
CA ASN A 48 -9.53 -3.53 11.07
C ASN A 48 -8.50 -2.80 10.23
N ARG A 49 -8.52 -1.47 10.28
CA ARG A 49 -7.49 -0.61 9.68
C ARG A 49 -6.39 -0.34 10.69
N ASN A 50 -5.27 -1.03 10.53
CA ASN A 50 -4.06 -0.84 11.34
C ASN A 50 -3.15 0.23 10.73
N GLU A 51 -2.46 0.97 11.60
CA GLU A 51 -1.50 2.01 11.20
C GLU A 51 -2.04 3.02 10.18
N GLU A 52 -3.34 3.33 10.26
CA GLU A 52 -3.99 4.24 9.31
C GLU A 52 -3.37 5.64 9.34
N ARG A 53 -3.05 6.13 8.15
CA ARG A 53 -2.56 7.49 7.92
C ARG A 53 -3.41 8.13 6.83
N VAL A 54 -3.77 9.39 7.05
CA VAL A 54 -4.63 10.16 6.15
C VAL A 54 -3.81 11.28 5.52
N TYR A 55 -3.94 11.46 4.21
CA TYR A 55 -3.22 12.43 3.42
C TYR A 55 -4.19 13.21 2.52
N THR A 56 -3.86 14.46 2.24
CA THR A 56 -4.63 15.31 1.30
C THR A 56 -4.10 15.20 -0.14
N SER A 57 -2.89 14.66 -0.30
CA SER A 57 -2.21 14.51 -1.59
C SER A 57 -2.10 13.05 -1.96
N GLU A 58 -2.42 12.72 -3.22
CA GLU A 58 -2.20 11.40 -3.79
C GLU A 58 -0.72 11.00 -3.72
N ALA A 59 0.18 11.96 -3.93
CA ALA A 59 1.61 11.70 -3.94
C ALA A 59 2.16 11.29 -2.58
N ASP A 60 1.68 11.94 -1.51
CA ASP A 60 2.09 11.62 -0.15
C ASP A 60 1.54 10.25 0.28
N ALA A 61 0.28 9.97 -0.08
CA ALA A 61 -0.33 8.66 0.17
C ALA A 61 0.41 7.54 -0.57
N CYS A 62 0.73 7.74 -1.85
CA CYS A 62 1.48 6.75 -2.63
C CYS A 62 2.86 6.50 -2.03
N GLN A 63 3.57 7.56 -1.61
CA GLN A 63 4.88 7.43 -0.96
C GLN A 63 4.77 6.68 0.36
N ALA A 64 3.74 6.97 1.16
CA ALA A 64 3.51 6.29 2.42
C ALA A 64 3.23 4.78 2.25
N LEU A 65 2.42 4.40 1.25
CA LEU A 65 2.14 3.00 0.94
C LEU A 65 3.42 2.26 0.54
N LEU A 66 4.22 2.86 -0.35
CA LEU A 66 5.52 2.31 -0.74
C LEU A 66 6.44 2.11 0.47
N ASP A 67 6.56 3.12 1.32
CA ASP A 67 7.41 3.06 2.51
C ASP A 67 6.96 1.97 3.48
N MET A 68 5.65 1.78 3.68
CA MET A 68 5.11 0.70 4.51
C MET A 68 5.48 -0.68 3.96
N LEU A 69 5.20 -0.92 2.67
CA LEU A 69 5.49 -2.19 2.00
C LEU A 69 6.99 -2.52 2.03
N LEU A 70 7.85 -1.54 1.78
CA LEU A 70 9.29 -1.74 1.77
C LEU A 70 9.90 -1.88 3.17
N ARG A 71 9.19 -1.49 4.24
CA ARG A 71 9.65 -1.69 5.63
C ARG A 71 9.20 -3.02 6.21
N ASP A 72 8.15 -3.62 5.64
CA ASP A 72 7.62 -4.89 6.07
C ASP A 72 8.60 -6.04 5.77
N ARG A 73 9.02 -6.76 6.81
CA ARG A 73 10.00 -7.85 6.68
C ARG A 73 9.43 -9.08 5.95
N THR A 74 8.13 -9.31 6.07
CA THR A 74 7.44 -10.40 5.40
C THR A 74 7.39 -10.14 3.90
N VAL A 75 6.99 -8.92 3.51
CA VAL A 75 7.01 -8.48 2.11
C VAL A 75 8.43 -8.54 1.53
N GLN A 76 9.44 -8.05 2.27
CA GLN A 76 10.84 -8.15 1.86
C GLN A 76 11.32 -9.61 1.69
N SER A 77 10.81 -10.54 2.49
CA SER A 77 11.20 -11.95 2.39
C SER A 77 10.65 -12.54 1.09
N TYR A 78 9.37 -12.31 0.79
CA TYR A 78 8.76 -12.71 -0.48
C TYR A 78 9.47 -12.13 -1.71
N MET A 79 9.99 -10.90 -1.63
CA MET A 79 10.77 -10.29 -2.71
C MET A 79 12.14 -10.94 -2.92
N ARG A 80 12.71 -11.59 -1.91
CA ARG A 80 14.05 -12.23 -1.99
C ARG A 80 13.97 -13.67 -2.48
N ASP A 81 12.82 -14.32 -2.27
CA ASP A 81 12.59 -15.72 -2.58
C ASP A 81 12.00 -15.94 -3.99
N ASN A 82 11.73 -14.85 -4.74
CA ASN A 82 11.30 -14.82 -6.15
C ASN A 82 12.37 -14.21 -7.05
#